data_AF-A0A7L0XS85-F1
#
_entry.id   AF-A0A7L0XS85-F1
#
_cell.length_a   1.000
_cell.length_b   1.000
_cell.length_c   1.000
_cell.angle_alpha   90.00
_cell.angle_beta   90.00
_cell.angle_gamma   90.00
#
_symmetry.space_group_name_H-M   'P 1'
#
loop_
_entity.id
_entity.type
_entity.pdbx_description
1 polymer ?
#
loop_
_entity_poly.entity_id
_entity_poly.type
_entity_poly.pdbx_seq_one_letter_code
_entity_poly.pdbx_strand_id
1 'polypeptide(L)' 'TAEQVRAAAGAFRVYVSAGPPDPDGDYVVDHSVLTFLLGPDGLVRDCYGRSRTAEELAKSVRGHMESYEPLPPG' A
#
# COMPACT_ATOMS: atom_id res chain seq x y z
N THR A 1 8.16 -8.84 12.89
CA THR A 1 8.60 -10.23 12.63
C THR A 1 8.12 -10.66 11.24
N ALA A 2 8.69 -11.72 10.65
CA ALA A 2 8.25 -12.21 9.34
C ALA A 2 6.75 -12.59 9.32
N GLU A 3 6.23 -13.05 10.45
CA GLU A 3 4.80 -13.33 10.64
C GLU A 3 3.94 -12.06 10.54
N GLN A 4 4.32 -10.98 11.23
CA GLN A 4 3.64 -9.69 11.14
C GLN A 4 3.66 -9.13 9.71
N VAL A 5 4.77 -9.30 8.98
CA VAL A 5 4.88 -8.88 7.57
C VAL A 5 3.91 -9.68 6.68
N ARG A 6 3.83 -11.00 6.86
CA ARG A 6 2.88 -11.84 6.11
C ARG A 6 1.43 -11.50 6.43
N ALA A 7 1.11 -11.25 7.70
CA ALA A 7 -0.22 -10.83 8.13
C ALA A 7 -0.62 -9.50 7.48
N ALA A 8 0.29 -8.51 7.47
CA ALA A 8 0.08 -7.24 6.80
C ALA A 8 -0.07 -7.41 5.28
N ALA A 9 0.78 -8.19 4.62
CA ALA A 9 0.68 -8.45 3.19
C ALA A 9 -0.68 -9.08 2.82
N GLY A 10 -1.19 -10.02 3.63
CA GLY A 10 -2.52 -10.58 3.46
C GLY A 10 -3.64 -9.55 3.65
N ALA A 11 -3.57 -8.73 4.70
CA ALA A 11 -4.57 -7.71 5.01
C ALA A 11 -4.69 -6.67 3.88
N PHE A 12 -3.57 -6.27 3.28
CA PHE A 12 -3.51 -5.31 2.17
C PHE A 12 -3.55 -5.98 0.78
N ARG A 13 -3.69 -7.31 0.73
CA ARG A 13 -3.69 -8.12 -0.50
C ARG A 13 -2.48 -7.84 -1.42
N VAL A 14 -1.33 -7.56 -0.82
CA VAL A 14 -0.06 -7.33 -1.53
C VAL A 14 0.51 -8.67 -1.96
N TYR A 15 0.79 -8.80 -3.26
CA TYR A 15 1.52 -9.94 -3.79
C TYR A 15 3.03 -9.74 -3.60
N VAL A 16 3.70 -10.83 -3.20
CA VAL A 16 5.16 -10.90 -3.09
C VAL A 16 5.63 -12.27 -3.54
N SER A 17 6.66 -12.32 -4.37
CA SER A 17 7.29 -13.56 -4.83
C SER A 17 8.79 -13.35 -4.99
N ALA A 18 9.58 -14.13 -4.27
CA ALA A 18 11.03 -14.13 -4.42
C ALA A 18 11.41 -14.99 -5.63
N GLY A 19 12.15 -14.39 -6.56
CA GLY A 19 12.76 -15.09 -7.68
C GLY A 19 13.90 -16.01 -7.22
N PRO A 20 14.37 -16.90 -8.13
CA PRO A 20 15.53 -17.74 -7.83
C PRO A 20 16.77 -16.86 -7.59
N PRO A 21 17.66 -17.26 -6.67
CA PRO A 21 18.94 -16.58 -6.50
C PRO A 21 19.84 -16.81 -7.71
N ASP A 22 20.67 -15.81 -8.02
CA ASP A 22 21.70 -15.86 -9.04
C ASP A 22 22.99 -16.55 -8.51
N PRO A 23 24.04 -16.70 -9.33
CA PRO A 23 25.28 -17.36 -8.91
C PRO A 23 26.01 -16.70 -7.74
N ASP A 24 25.79 -15.40 -7.53
CA ASP A 24 26.40 -14.62 -6.44
C ASP A 24 25.50 -14.62 -5.18
N GLY A 25 24.29 -15.20 -5.28
CA GLY A 25 23.32 -15.34 -4.21
C GLY A 25 22.29 -14.21 -4.15
N ASP A 26 22.31 -13.28 -5.12
CA ASP A 26 21.35 -12.19 -5.20
C ASP A 26 20.03 -12.66 -5.78
N TYR A 27 18.91 -12.09 -5.33
CA TYR A 27 17.58 -12.43 -5.84
C TYR A 27 16.71 -11.19 -6.02
N VAL A 28 15.80 -11.26 -6.98
CA VAL A 28 14.79 -10.23 -7.21
C VAL A 28 13.49 -10.62 -6.53
N VAL A 29 12.75 -9.65 -6.02
CA VAL A 29 11.41 -9.85 -5.47
C VAL A 29 10.39 -9.18 -6.37
N ASP A 30 9.57 -9.99 -7.04
CA ASP A 30 8.40 -9.51 -7.74
C ASP A 30 7.32 -9.16 -6.73
N HIS A 31 6.72 -7.97 -6.86
CA HIS A 31 5.76 -7.46 -5.90
C HIS A 31 4.77 -6.48 -6.53
N SER A 32 3.60 -6.36 -5.90
CA SER A 32 2.64 -5.32 -6.29
C SER A 32 3.19 -3.93 -6.00
N VAL A 33 3.25 -3.06 -7.01
CA VAL A 33 3.62 -1.66 -6.88
C VAL A 33 2.36 -0.83 -6.64
N LEU A 34 1.95 -0.77 -5.37
CA LEU A 34 0.75 -0.08 -4.90
C LEU A 34 1.09 0.85 -3.73
N THR A 35 0.50 2.04 -3.73
CA THR A 35 0.56 3.02 -2.63
C THR A 35 -0.82 3.17 -2.02
N PHE A 36 -0.96 2.93 -0.72
CA PHE A 36 -2.24 3.03 -0.01
C PHE A 36 -2.36 4.37 0.74
N LEU A 37 -3.53 5.00 0.67
CA LEU A 37 -3.89 6.14 1.51
C LEU A 37 -4.67 5.66 2.73
N LEU A 38 -4.10 5.87 3.92
CA LEU A 38 -4.76 5.57 5.19
C LEU A 38 -5.33 6.86 5.79
N GLY A 39 -6.57 6.78 6.27
CA GLY A 39 -7.19 7.85 7.03
C GLY A 39 -6.67 7.93 8.47
N PRO A 40 -6.95 9.02 9.20
CA PRO A 40 -6.57 9.18 10.61
C PRO A 40 -7.12 8.10 11.55
N ASP A 41 -8.21 7.44 11.18
CA ASP A 41 -8.82 6.32 11.89
C ASP A 41 -8.22 4.96 11.53
N GLY A 42 -7.17 4.93 10.71
CA GLY A 42 -6.45 3.72 10.30
C GLY A 42 -7.12 2.94 9.16
N LEU A 43 -8.21 3.46 8.57
CA LEU A 43 -8.89 2.79 7.46
C LEU A 43 -8.29 3.17 6.10
N VAL A 44 -8.27 2.20 5.19
CA VAL A 44 -7.86 2.42 3.79
C VAL A 44 -8.92 3.28 3.08
N ARG A 45 -8.48 4.40 2.53
CA ARG A 45 -9.30 5.34 1.76
C ARG A 45 -9.14 5.16 0.27
N ASP A 46 -7.91 4.87 -0.16
CA ASP A 46 -7.61 4.72 -1.58
C ASP A 46 -6.36 3.86 -1.80
N CYS A 47 -6.19 3.40 -3.04
CA CYS A 47 -5.07 2.61 -3.50
C CYS A 47 -4.62 3.07 -4.89
N TYR A 48 -3.36 3.47 -5.00
CA TYR A 48 -2.77 4.03 -6.21
C TYR A 48 -1.79 3.06 -6.83
N GLY A 49 -1.97 2.76 -8.12
CA GLY A 49 -1.00 2.01 -8.91
C GLY A 49 0.16 2.89 -9.40
N ARG A 50 1.20 2.23 -9.92
CA ARG A 50 2.43 2.85 -10.45
C ARG A 50 2.22 3.96 -11.49
N SER A 51 1.10 3.95 -12.23
CA SER A 51 0.86 4.91 -13.32
C SER A 51 0.51 6.32 -12.85
N ARG A 52 0.20 6.51 -11.57
CA ARG A 52 -0.23 7.80 -11.03
C ARG A 52 0.93 8.78 -10.88
N THR A 53 0.71 10.04 -11.24
CA THR A 53 1.72 11.10 -11.03
C THR A 53 1.64 11.69 -9.63
N ALA A 54 2.68 12.42 -9.23
CA ALA A 54 2.71 13.12 -7.94
C ALA A 54 1.56 14.14 -7.80
N GLU A 55 1.24 14.86 -8.88
CA GLU A 55 0.16 15.84 -8.90
C GLU A 55 -1.21 15.18 -8.75
N GLU A 56 -1.42 14.05 -9.42
CA GLU A 56 -2.66 13.27 -9.28
C GLU A 56 -2.83 12.73 -7.87
N LEU A 57 -1.75 12.20 -7.26
CA LEU A 57 -1.75 11.77 -5.86
C LEU A 57 -2.08 12.93 -4.92
N ALA A 58 -1.39 14.06 -5.07
CA ALA A 58 -1.60 15.22 -4.21
C ALA A 58 -3.03 15.76 -4.31
N LYS A 59 -3.60 15.78 -5.52
CA LYS A 59 -5.00 16.17 -5.74
C LYS A 59 -5.96 15.19 -5.07
N SER A 60 -5.73 13.88 -5.24
CA SER A 60 -6.56 12.84 -4.62
C SER A 60 -6.55 12.94 -3.10
N VAL A 61 -5.35 13.02 -2.49
CA VAL A 61 -5.17 13.17 -1.05
C VAL A 61 -5.91 14.39 -0.51
N ARG A 62 -5.80 15.54 -1.19
CA ARG A 62 -6.51 16.75 -0.79
C ARG A 62 -8.03 16.56 -0.81
N GLY A 63 -8.57 15.91 -1.84
CA GLY A 63 -10.00 15.60 -1.91
C GLY A 63 -10.46 14.69 -0.78
N HIS A 64 -9.67 13.67 -0.43
CA HIS A 64 -9.93 12.81 0.73
C HIS A 64 -9.88 13.57 2.05
N MET A 65 -8.98 14.56 2.20
CA MET A 65 -8.93 15.41 3.39
C MET A 65 -10.15 16.32 3.51
N GLU A 66 -10.61 16.91 2.40
CA GLU A 66 -11.76 17.83 2.37
C GLU A 66 -13.09 17.12 2.66
N SER A 67 -13.21 15.86 2.23
CA SER A 67 -14.40 15.02 2.41
C SER A 67 -14.32 14.08 3.62
N TYR A 68 -13.28 14.21 4.44
CA TYR A 68 -13.09 13.31 5.57
C TYR A 68 -14.16 13.53 6.65
N GLU A 69 -14.98 12.51 6.88
CA GLU A 69 -15.85 12.40 8.04
C GLU A 69 -15.32 11.30 8.97
N PRO A 70 -15.02 11.62 10.24
CA PRO A 70 -14.60 10.60 11.20
C PRO A 70 -15.76 9.64 11.46
N LEU A 71 -15.44 8.35 11.59
CA LEU A 71 -16.41 7.36 12.05
C LEU A 71 -16.94 7.79 13.43
N PRO A 72 -18.28 7.82 13.63
CA PRO A 72 -18.83 8.10 14.93
C PRO A 72 -18.34 7.05 15.93
N PRO A 73 -18.05 7.44 17.19
CA PRO A 73 -17.71 6.48 18.22
C PRO A 73 -18.88 5.50 18.40
N GLY A 74 -18.57 4.20 18.31
CA GLY A 74 -19.51 3.10 18.54
C GLY A 74 -19.79 2.85 20.01
#